data_AF-A0A7S0HND1-F1
#
_entry.id   AF-A0A7S0HND1-F1
#
_cell.length_a   1.000
_cell.length_b   1.000
_cell.length_c   1.000
_cell.angle_alpha   90.00
_cell.angle_beta   90.00
_cell.angle_gamma   90.00
#
_symmetry.space_group_name_H-M   'P 1'
#
loop_
_entity.id
_entity.type
_entity.pdbx_description
1 polymer ?
#
loop_
_entity_poly.entity_id
_entity_poly.type
_entity_poly.pdbx_seq_one_letter_code
_entity_poly.pdbx_strand_id
1 'polypeptide(L)'
;AQLLASCEEFKAAQEAQWAEEAAAGVPDSKTPLQAESIANIDVTGASTKLSSLRNATVDLIDQLAQSNPTPAPFAGFREAGGGNKLSGSWKLLFTTGADATVRPSKDKGAATVYQEIDGDKGYFVNCVDFDAPDAKLRGFRVVVKGKRLSDTEVQLYFRRVKLLRRSRWLKSIVIPLPPSWLLRAVARRASRGKAELSDRGAGFTLLYLDDDLRMHRTFDGQYFVQQRTSSGPQ
;
A
#
# COMPACT_ATOMS: atom_id res chain seq x y z
N ALA A 1 -9.46 -10.58 -16.05
CA ALA A 1 -8.66 -11.82 -16.06
C ALA A 1 -7.17 -11.56 -16.29
N GLN A 2 -6.78 -10.93 -17.42
CA GLN A 2 -5.36 -10.73 -17.76
C GLN A 2 -4.55 -9.92 -16.74
N LEU A 3 -5.10 -8.81 -16.21
CA LEU A 3 -4.42 -8.01 -15.18
C LEU A 3 -4.12 -8.81 -13.90
N LEU A 4 -5.06 -9.65 -13.45
CA LEU A 4 -4.88 -10.45 -12.24
C LEU A 4 -3.75 -11.47 -12.42
N ALA A 5 -3.71 -12.15 -13.57
CA ALA A 5 -2.62 -13.06 -13.91
C ALA A 5 -1.25 -12.35 -13.95
N SER A 6 -1.22 -11.13 -14.52
CA SER A 6 -0.01 -10.30 -14.54
C SER A 6 0.45 -9.91 -13.12
N CYS A 7 -0.48 -9.58 -12.22
CA CYS A 7 -0.17 -9.31 -10.80
C CYS A 7 0.39 -10.55 -10.09
N GLU A 8 -0.19 -11.72 -10.34
CA GLU A 8 0.27 -13.00 -9.77
C GLU A 8 1.66 -13.37 -10.27
N GLU A 9 1.92 -13.24 -11.57
CA GLU A 9 3.23 -13.51 -12.17
C GLU A 9 4.30 -12.57 -11.61
N PHE A 10 3.99 -11.26 -11.51
CA PHE A 10 4.88 -10.29 -10.91
C PHE A 10 5.22 -10.67 -9.45
N LYS A 11 4.20 -11.01 -8.66
CA LYS A 11 4.37 -11.39 -7.26
C LYS A 11 5.22 -12.66 -7.12
N ALA A 12 4.95 -13.68 -7.92
CA ALA A 12 5.72 -14.92 -7.91
C ALA A 12 7.21 -14.68 -8.27
N ALA A 13 7.47 -13.82 -9.28
CA ALA A 13 8.83 -13.45 -9.65
C ALA A 13 9.54 -12.66 -8.54
N GLN A 14 8.82 -11.78 -7.84
CA GLN A 14 9.35 -11.04 -6.70
C GLN A 14 9.73 -11.97 -5.54
N GLU A 15 8.84 -12.91 -5.18
CA GLU A 15 9.09 -13.87 -4.12
C GLU A 15 10.27 -14.81 -4.45
N ALA A 16 10.40 -15.22 -5.72
CA ALA A 16 11.53 -15.99 -6.20
C ALA A 16 12.86 -15.22 -6.05
N GLN A 17 12.89 -13.94 -6.46
CA GLN A 17 14.08 -13.10 -6.29
C GLN A 17 14.44 -12.95 -4.81
N TRP A 18 13.45 -12.78 -3.93
CA TRP A 18 13.71 -12.68 -2.49
C TRP A 18 14.28 -13.98 -1.90
N ALA A 19 13.83 -15.14 -2.39
CA ALA A 19 14.37 -16.43 -1.98
C ALA A 19 15.82 -16.62 -2.45
N GLU A 20 16.14 -16.23 -3.69
CA GLU A 20 17.51 -16.25 -4.24
C GLU A 20 18.45 -15.35 -3.44
N GLU A 21 18.03 -14.12 -3.14
CA GLU A 21 18.81 -13.17 -2.33
C GLU A 21 19.03 -13.69 -0.90
N ALA A 22 18.01 -14.31 -0.29
CA ALA A 22 18.13 -14.92 1.02
C ALA A 22 19.10 -16.11 1.02
N ALA A 23 19.07 -16.94 -0.02
CA ALA A 23 20.01 -18.05 -0.21
C ALA A 23 21.45 -17.55 -0.42
N ALA A 24 21.61 -16.42 -1.10
CA ALA A 24 22.89 -15.74 -1.29
C ALA A 24 23.38 -14.98 -0.04
N GLY A 25 22.60 -14.96 1.05
CA GLY A 25 22.97 -14.28 2.29
C GLY A 25 22.93 -12.75 2.21
N VAL A 26 22.22 -12.19 1.22
CA VAL A 26 22.01 -10.75 1.11
C VAL A 26 21.21 -10.29 2.33
N PRO A 27 21.75 -9.39 3.17
CA PRO A 27 21.06 -8.96 4.37
C PRO A 27 19.77 -8.23 4.01
N ASP A 28 18.69 -8.58 4.71
CA ASP A 28 17.43 -7.87 4.58
C ASP A 28 17.62 -6.40 4.96
N SER A 29 17.03 -5.49 4.19
CA SER A 29 17.14 -4.06 4.46
C SER A 29 16.47 -3.78 5.81
N LYS A 30 17.29 -3.45 6.82
CA LYS A 30 16.85 -3.24 8.22
C LYS A 30 16.10 -1.92 8.40
N THR A 31 15.07 -1.64 7.61
CA THR A 31 14.23 -0.46 7.80
C THR A 31 12.89 -0.87 8.39
N PRO A 32 12.75 -0.83 9.72
CA PRO A 32 11.50 -1.14 10.38
C PRO A 32 10.52 0.02 10.11
N LEU A 33 9.37 -0.30 9.51
CA LEU A 33 8.19 0.57 9.46
C LEU A 33 8.42 1.91 8.76
N GLN A 34 8.59 1.89 7.43
CA GLN A 34 8.47 3.10 6.63
C GLN A 34 6.98 3.37 6.41
N ALA A 35 6.38 4.20 7.26
CA ALA A 35 4.96 4.52 7.21
C ALA A 35 4.57 5.43 6.03
N GLU A 36 5.56 6.08 5.41
CA GLU A 36 5.46 6.80 4.15
C GLU A 36 6.58 6.31 3.22
N SER A 37 6.34 6.32 1.91
CA SER A 37 7.36 6.03 0.88
C SER A 37 8.52 7.01 1.02
N ILE A 38 9.56 6.61 1.77
CA ILE A 38 10.68 7.48 2.14
C ILE A 38 11.54 7.86 0.92
N ALA A 39 11.39 7.18 -0.22
CA ALA A 39 12.11 7.58 -1.42
C ALA A 39 11.48 7.22 -2.76
N ASN A 40 10.15 7.03 -2.84
CA ASN A 40 9.51 6.60 -4.10
C ASN A 40 10.22 5.38 -4.70
N ILE A 41 10.64 4.46 -3.84
CA ILE A 41 11.55 3.38 -4.23
C ILE A 41 10.77 2.39 -5.07
N ASP A 42 11.23 2.21 -6.29
CA ASP A 42 10.68 1.19 -7.17
C ASP A 42 11.08 -0.20 -6.68
N VAL A 43 10.08 -1.08 -6.64
CA VAL A 43 10.17 -2.43 -6.12
C VAL A 43 11.08 -3.36 -6.94
N THR A 44 11.39 -3.03 -8.20
CA THR A 44 12.18 -3.90 -9.09
C THR A 44 13.67 -3.83 -8.82
N GLY A 45 14.15 -2.76 -8.17
CA GLY A 45 15.58 -2.51 -8.02
C GLY A 45 16.30 -2.59 -9.37
N ALA A 46 17.39 -3.38 -9.44
CA ALA A 46 18.16 -3.60 -10.67
C ALA A 46 17.68 -4.79 -11.52
N SER A 47 16.59 -5.47 -11.14
CA SER A 47 16.12 -6.69 -11.81
C SER A 47 15.44 -6.39 -13.14
N THR A 48 16.02 -6.85 -14.25
CA THR A 48 15.44 -6.71 -15.60
C THR A 48 14.13 -7.48 -15.72
N LYS A 49 14.05 -8.68 -15.13
CA LYS A 49 12.84 -9.51 -15.14
C LYS A 49 11.69 -8.80 -14.42
N LEU A 50 11.91 -8.32 -13.20
CA LEU A 50 10.88 -7.58 -12.47
C LEU A 50 10.50 -6.28 -13.18
N SER A 51 11.47 -5.57 -13.77
CA SER A 51 11.20 -4.36 -14.56
C SER A 51 10.27 -4.63 -15.74
N SER A 52 10.49 -5.73 -16.46
CA SER A 52 9.63 -6.13 -17.59
C SER A 52 8.22 -6.51 -17.15
N LEU A 53 8.08 -7.33 -16.10
CA LEU A 53 6.77 -7.73 -15.57
C LEU A 53 6.01 -6.54 -14.97
N ARG A 54 6.72 -5.62 -14.30
CA ARG A 54 6.16 -4.36 -13.82
C ARG A 54 5.57 -3.57 -14.98
N ASN A 55 6.34 -3.33 -16.03
CA ASN A 55 5.90 -2.54 -17.18
C ASN A 55 4.68 -3.17 -17.85
N ALA A 56 4.70 -4.48 -18.09
CA ALA A 56 3.54 -5.19 -18.65
C ALA A 56 2.29 -5.06 -17.77
N THR A 57 2.45 -5.12 -16.45
CA THR A 57 1.33 -4.92 -15.51
C THR A 57 0.82 -3.48 -15.55
N VAL A 58 1.71 -2.48 -15.59
CA VAL A 58 1.33 -1.06 -15.69
C VAL A 58 0.60 -0.76 -17.00
N ASP A 59 1.05 -1.33 -18.12
CA ASP A 59 0.37 -1.18 -19.42
C ASP A 59 -1.07 -1.70 -19.35
N LEU A 60 -1.30 -2.83 -18.68
CA LEU A 60 -2.65 -3.37 -18.46
C LEU A 60 -3.50 -2.49 -17.52
N ILE A 61 -2.89 -1.87 -16.51
CA ILE A 61 -3.57 -0.91 -15.63
C ILE A 61 -4.03 0.29 -16.45
N ASP A 62 -3.14 0.88 -17.25
CA ASP A 62 -3.43 2.06 -18.05
C ASP A 62 -4.50 1.78 -19.12
N GLN A 63 -4.49 0.59 -19.72
CA GLN A 63 -5.57 0.13 -20.62
C GLN A 63 -6.91 0.01 -19.90
N LEU A 64 -6.95 -0.67 -18.74
CA LEU A 64 -8.19 -0.90 -18.01
C LEU A 64 -8.77 0.42 -17.43
N ALA A 65 -7.91 1.36 -17.03
CA ALA A 65 -8.28 2.69 -16.53
C ALA A 65 -9.15 3.48 -17.54
N GLN A 66 -8.96 3.27 -18.86
CA GLN A 66 -9.78 3.90 -19.89
C GLN A 66 -11.25 3.46 -19.87
N SER A 67 -11.54 2.34 -19.22
CA SER A 67 -12.86 1.74 -19.11
C SER A 67 -13.42 1.75 -17.69
N ASN A 68 -12.95 2.67 -16.84
CA ASN A 68 -13.39 2.79 -15.45
C ASN A 68 -14.93 2.95 -15.35
N PRO A 69 -15.64 2.00 -14.72
CA PRO A 69 -17.10 2.04 -14.65
C PRO A 69 -17.61 3.03 -13.59
N THR A 70 -16.73 3.57 -12.72
CA THR A 70 -17.10 4.52 -11.68
C THR A 70 -16.39 5.85 -11.90
N PRO A 71 -16.99 6.81 -12.64
CA PRO A 71 -16.32 8.08 -12.98
C PRO A 71 -16.10 9.01 -11.77
N ALA A 72 -16.94 8.93 -10.75
CA ALA A 72 -16.83 9.72 -9.52
C ALA A 72 -16.67 8.82 -8.28
N PRO A 73 -15.54 8.10 -8.15
CA PRO A 73 -15.36 7.11 -7.10
C PRO A 73 -15.34 7.69 -5.68
N PHE A 74 -15.05 8.99 -5.51
CA PHE A 74 -15.13 9.67 -4.22
C PHE A 74 -16.50 10.30 -3.92
N ALA A 75 -17.53 10.08 -4.74
CA ALA A 75 -18.90 10.52 -4.44
C ALA A 75 -19.39 9.90 -3.12
N GLY A 76 -19.88 10.71 -2.18
CA GLY A 76 -20.28 10.24 -0.85
C GLY A 76 -19.13 10.04 0.15
N PHE A 77 -17.87 10.24 -0.25
CA PHE A 77 -16.73 10.11 0.69
C PHE A 77 -16.77 11.23 1.74
N ARG A 78 -16.90 10.85 3.02
CA ARG A 78 -17.10 11.73 4.18
C ARG A 78 -18.45 12.46 4.24
N GLU A 79 -19.46 11.90 3.59
CA GLU A 79 -20.84 12.40 3.66
C GLU A 79 -21.68 11.50 4.57
N ALA A 80 -22.63 12.08 5.32
CA ALA A 80 -23.45 11.33 6.26
C ALA A 80 -24.52 10.50 5.53
N GLY A 81 -24.63 9.21 5.86
CA GLY A 81 -25.72 8.34 5.40
C GLY A 81 -25.57 7.75 3.99
N GLY A 82 -24.41 7.90 3.35
CA GLY A 82 -24.16 7.37 2.00
C GLY A 82 -22.87 6.56 1.94
N GLY A 83 -22.99 5.24 1.98
CA GLY A 83 -21.84 4.34 1.80
C GLY A 83 -21.16 4.59 0.46
N ASN A 84 -19.91 5.05 0.50
CA ASN A 84 -19.12 5.22 -0.71
C ASN A 84 -18.62 3.85 -1.22
N LYS A 85 -18.62 3.64 -2.56
CA LYS A 85 -18.21 2.38 -3.21
C LYS A 85 -16.79 1.92 -2.83
N LEU A 86 -15.90 2.82 -2.43
CA LEU A 86 -14.55 2.50 -1.92
C LEU A 86 -14.55 1.84 -0.55
N SER A 87 -15.61 1.96 0.25
CA SER A 87 -15.65 1.44 1.62
C SER A 87 -15.51 -0.08 1.63
N GLY A 88 -14.78 -0.62 2.62
CA GLY A 88 -14.53 -2.05 2.77
C GLY A 88 -13.06 -2.44 2.79
N SER A 89 -12.80 -3.74 2.71
CA SER A 89 -11.46 -4.33 2.83
C SER A 89 -10.89 -4.71 1.47
N TRP A 90 -9.68 -4.24 1.19
CA TRP A 90 -9.01 -4.35 -0.11
C TRP A 90 -7.62 -4.98 0.01
N LYS A 91 -7.46 -6.22 -0.42
CA LYS A 91 -6.18 -6.93 -0.44
C LYS A 91 -5.27 -6.36 -1.53
N LEU A 92 -3.99 -6.19 -1.22
CA LEU A 92 -2.98 -5.79 -2.19
C LEU A 92 -2.63 -6.95 -3.12
N LEU A 93 -2.75 -6.74 -4.43
CA LEU A 93 -2.33 -7.69 -5.45
C LEU A 93 -0.99 -7.30 -6.10
N PHE A 94 -0.83 -6.00 -6.38
CA PHE A 94 0.35 -5.46 -7.05
C PHE A 94 0.63 -4.04 -6.56
N THR A 95 1.92 -3.70 -6.46
CA THR A 95 2.39 -2.34 -6.25
C THR A 95 3.76 -2.15 -6.89
N THR A 96 4.04 -0.96 -7.40
CA THR A 96 5.40 -0.56 -7.79
C THR A 96 6.19 0.00 -6.60
N GLY A 97 5.51 0.37 -5.50
CA GLY A 97 6.12 1.00 -4.34
C GLY A 97 6.69 -0.04 -3.37
N ALA A 98 8.01 -0.02 -3.18
CA ALA A 98 8.70 -0.99 -2.34
C ALA A 98 8.24 -0.96 -0.87
N ASP A 99 7.87 0.22 -0.35
CA ASP A 99 7.42 0.43 1.04
C ASP A 99 6.06 -0.23 1.35
N ALA A 100 5.31 -0.61 0.32
CA ALA A 100 4.05 -1.35 0.45
C ALA A 100 4.22 -2.86 0.33
N THR A 101 5.44 -3.35 0.08
CA THR A 101 5.76 -4.79 0.06
C THR A 101 6.48 -5.21 1.33
N VAL A 102 6.29 -6.45 1.75
CA VAL A 102 6.86 -6.98 3.00
C VAL A 102 7.50 -8.32 2.69
N ARG A 103 8.83 -8.36 2.74
CA ARG A 103 9.57 -9.61 2.58
C ARG A 103 9.27 -10.57 3.74
N PRO A 104 9.04 -11.87 3.46
CA PRO A 104 8.98 -12.87 4.50
C PRO A 104 10.27 -12.94 5.31
N SER A 105 10.17 -13.12 6.62
CA SER A 105 11.35 -13.25 7.50
C SER A 105 11.15 -14.34 8.53
N LYS A 106 12.25 -14.89 9.07
CA LYS A 106 12.18 -15.93 10.11
C LYS A 106 11.38 -15.47 11.35
N ASP A 107 11.49 -14.20 11.72
CA ASP A 107 10.88 -13.66 12.94
C ASP A 107 9.40 -13.26 12.77
N LYS A 108 8.93 -13.03 11.54
CA LYS A 108 7.59 -12.50 11.26
C LYS A 108 6.77 -13.36 10.30
N GLY A 109 7.38 -14.37 9.68
CA GLY A 109 6.72 -15.17 8.66
C GLY A 109 6.39 -14.35 7.41
N ALA A 110 5.37 -14.78 6.67
CA ALA A 110 4.81 -14.01 5.58
C ALA A 110 3.85 -12.94 6.10
N ALA A 111 3.55 -11.97 5.25
CA ALA A 111 2.66 -10.86 5.59
C ALA A 111 1.47 -10.80 4.63
N THR A 112 0.29 -10.60 5.21
CA THR A 112 -0.90 -10.19 4.45
C THR A 112 -0.98 -8.66 4.48
N VAL A 113 -0.95 -8.05 3.30
CA VAL A 113 -1.08 -6.59 3.13
C VAL A 113 -2.44 -6.29 2.52
N TYR A 114 -3.20 -5.42 3.18
CA TYR A 114 -4.52 -5.01 2.74
C TYR A 114 -4.83 -3.60 3.24
N GLN A 115 -5.93 -3.01 2.80
CA GLN A 115 -6.38 -1.71 3.27
C GLN A 115 -7.86 -1.76 3.63
N GLU A 116 -8.20 -1.25 4.80
CA GLU A 116 -9.58 -1.00 5.21
C GLU A 116 -9.92 0.46 4.91
N ILE A 117 -10.99 0.70 4.16
CA ILE A 117 -11.54 2.03 3.93
C ILE A 117 -12.85 2.18 4.69
N ASP A 118 -12.88 3.21 5.52
CA ASP A 118 -14.11 3.76 6.10
C ASP A 118 -14.44 5.05 5.34
N GLY A 119 -15.29 4.93 4.31
CA GLY A 119 -15.66 6.05 3.44
C GLY A 119 -16.42 7.14 4.20
N ASP A 120 -17.29 6.75 5.13
CA ASP A 120 -18.12 7.65 5.93
C ASP A 120 -17.25 8.52 6.86
N LYS A 121 -16.27 7.91 7.53
CA LYS A 121 -15.33 8.64 8.39
C LYS A 121 -14.15 9.25 7.63
N GLY A 122 -13.94 8.83 6.39
CA GLY A 122 -12.85 9.26 5.53
C GLY A 122 -11.49 8.77 5.95
N TYR A 123 -11.39 7.52 6.38
CA TYR A 123 -10.13 6.91 6.77
C TYR A 123 -9.73 5.78 5.81
N PHE A 124 -8.43 5.76 5.52
CA PHE A 124 -7.74 4.65 4.90
C PHE A 124 -6.83 4.05 5.98
N VAL A 125 -6.95 2.76 6.24
CA VAL A 125 -6.11 2.06 7.20
C VAL A 125 -5.30 1.01 6.45
N ASN A 126 -4.00 1.27 6.26
CA ASN A 126 -3.10 0.27 5.68
C ASN A 126 -2.79 -0.78 6.74
N CYS A 127 -3.10 -2.02 6.43
CA CYS A 127 -3.03 -3.15 7.34
C CYS A 127 -1.94 -4.12 6.88
N VAL A 128 -1.07 -4.47 7.80
CA VAL A 128 -0.09 -5.54 7.62
C VAL A 128 -0.27 -6.52 8.76
N ASP A 129 -0.53 -7.77 8.43
CA ASP A 129 -0.67 -8.87 9.39
C ASP A 129 0.38 -9.94 9.13
N PHE A 130 1.10 -10.33 10.18
CA PHE A 130 2.15 -11.33 10.17
C PHE A 130 1.58 -12.69 10.60
N ASP A 131 1.90 -13.73 9.82
CA ASP A 131 1.37 -15.08 10.06
C ASP A 131 2.19 -15.90 11.08
N ALA A 132 3.44 -15.50 11.38
CA ALA A 132 4.27 -16.24 12.31
C ALA A 132 3.62 -16.34 13.71
N PRO A 133 3.37 -17.55 14.22
CA PRO A 133 2.62 -17.76 15.45
C PRO A 133 3.34 -17.19 16.68
N ASP A 134 4.66 -17.27 16.68
CA ASP A 134 5.52 -16.90 17.81
C ASP A 134 6.05 -15.45 17.72
N ALA A 135 5.68 -14.71 16.66
CA ALA A 135 6.11 -13.33 16.50
C ALA A 135 5.49 -12.43 17.57
N LYS A 136 6.33 -11.68 18.31
CA LYS A 136 5.86 -10.70 19.32
C LYS A 136 4.90 -9.66 18.71
N LEU A 137 5.08 -9.34 17.43
CA LEU A 137 4.26 -8.41 16.67
C LEU A 137 3.32 -9.21 15.76
N ARG A 138 2.01 -9.03 15.95
CA ARG A 138 0.96 -9.61 15.08
C ARG A 138 0.84 -8.84 13.76
N GLY A 139 1.13 -7.55 13.78
CA GLY A 139 0.93 -6.70 12.62
C GLY A 139 0.96 -5.23 12.99
N PHE A 140 0.63 -4.38 12.03
CA PHE A 140 0.44 -2.95 12.27
C PHE A 140 -0.67 -2.35 11.42
N ARG A 141 -1.15 -1.18 11.83
CA ARG A 141 -2.18 -0.40 11.16
C ARG A 141 -1.70 1.03 11.00
N VAL A 142 -1.52 1.49 9.78
CA VAL A 142 -1.21 2.90 9.50
C VAL A 142 -2.53 3.61 9.23
N VAL A 143 -2.93 4.48 10.15
CA VAL A 143 -4.18 5.24 10.04
C VAL A 143 -3.93 6.52 9.27
N VAL A 144 -4.62 6.66 8.15
CA VAL A 144 -4.48 7.76 7.20
C VAL A 144 -5.84 8.42 7.01
N LYS A 145 -5.90 9.75 7.16
CA LYS A 145 -7.11 10.53 6.90
C LYS A 145 -7.13 10.98 5.44
N GLY A 146 -8.29 10.85 4.78
CA GLY A 146 -8.53 11.33 3.44
C GLY A 146 -9.15 12.73 3.39
N LYS A 147 -8.77 13.53 2.39
CA LYS A 147 -9.49 14.72 1.93
C LYS A 147 -9.68 14.63 0.44
N ARG A 148 -10.94 14.50 0.00
CA ARG A 148 -11.30 14.56 -1.42
C ARG A 148 -10.79 15.87 -2.02
N LEU A 149 -10.11 15.77 -3.17
CA LEU A 149 -9.65 16.92 -3.94
C LEU A 149 -10.49 17.11 -5.21
N SER A 150 -10.91 16.01 -5.82
CA SER A 150 -11.79 15.98 -7.00
C SER A 150 -12.65 14.72 -6.98
N ASP A 151 -13.28 14.39 -8.10
CA ASP A 151 -14.04 13.15 -8.26
C ASP A 151 -13.14 11.91 -8.20
N THR A 152 -11.89 12.03 -8.65
CA THR A 152 -10.93 10.92 -8.78
C THR A 152 -9.70 11.09 -7.91
N GLU A 153 -9.51 12.20 -7.21
CA GLU A 153 -8.32 12.46 -6.41
C GLU A 153 -8.60 12.63 -4.92
N VAL A 154 -7.68 12.13 -4.10
CA VAL A 154 -7.69 12.28 -2.64
C VAL A 154 -6.32 12.62 -2.09
N GLN A 155 -6.27 13.57 -1.16
CA GLN A 155 -5.11 13.85 -0.33
C GLN A 155 -5.13 12.95 0.90
N LEU A 156 -3.95 12.45 1.27
CA LEU A 156 -3.72 11.60 2.43
C LEU A 156 -2.94 12.35 3.52
N TYR A 157 -3.39 12.15 4.76
CA TYR A 157 -2.75 12.68 5.95
C TYR A 157 -2.49 11.54 6.94
N PHE A 158 -1.23 11.13 7.06
CA PHE A 158 -0.80 10.10 7.99
C PHE A 158 -0.99 10.59 9.43
N ARG A 159 -1.69 9.81 10.26
CA ARG A 159 -2.06 10.22 11.63
C ARG A 159 -1.26 9.46 12.68
N ARG A 160 -1.20 8.15 12.54
CA ARG A 160 -0.58 7.26 13.53
C ARG A 160 -0.33 5.87 12.98
N VAL A 161 0.61 5.17 13.59
CA VAL A 161 0.80 3.73 13.45
C VAL A 161 0.33 3.05 14.73
N LYS A 162 -0.51 2.03 14.60
CA LYS A 162 -0.84 1.12 15.70
C LYS A 162 -0.07 -0.18 15.50
N LEU A 163 0.83 -0.51 16.40
CA LEU A 163 1.51 -1.80 16.45
C LEU A 163 0.63 -2.79 17.22
N LEU A 164 0.29 -3.91 16.60
CA LEU A 164 -0.52 -4.98 17.20
C LEU A 164 0.42 -6.04 17.76
N ARG A 165 0.33 -6.32 19.06
CA ARG A 165 1.25 -7.25 19.74
C ARG A 165 0.54 -8.51 20.19
N ARG A 166 1.26 -9.63 20.17
CA ARG A 166 0.84 -10.89 20.80
C ARG A 166 1.18 -10.85 22.30
N SER A 167 0.56 -9.94 23.04
CA SER A 167 0.74 -9.78 24.49
C SER A 167 -0.60 -9.83 25.21
N ARG A 168 -0.65 -10.53 26.34
CA ARG A 168 -1.84 -10.56 27.22
C ARG A 168 -2.11 -9.20 27.87
N TRP A 169 -1.05 -8.45 28.20
CA TRP A 169 -1.13 -7.20 28.97
C TRP A 169 -1.07 -5.93 28.10
N LEU A 170 -0.31 -5.91 27.01
CA LEU A 170 -0.20 -4.73 26.14
C LEU A 170 -0.47 -5.09 24.68
N LYS A 171 -1.76 -5.17 24.33
CA LYS A 171 -2.24 -5.61 23.01
C LYS A 171 -1.86 -4.67 21.86
N SER A 172 -1.68 -3.38 22.13
CA SER A 172 -1.29 -2.43 21.08
C SER A 172 -0.45 -1.26 21.60
N ILE A 173 0.43 -0.76 20.76
CA ILE A 173 1.18 0.49 20.97
C ILE A 173 0.76 1.47 19.86
N VAL A 174 0.41 2.70 20.23
CA VAL A 174 0.02 3.73 19.26
C VAL A 174 1.10 4.79 19.20
N ILE A 175 1.66 4.99 18.01
CA ILE A 175 2.72 5.95 17.75
C ILE A 175 2.12 7.04 16.85
N PRO A 176 1.96 8.28 17.33
CA PRO A 176 1.54 9.38 16.46
C PRO A 176 2.60 9.61 15.39
N LEU A 177 2.16 9.84 14.16
CA LEU A 177 3.06 10.22 13.08
C LEU A 177 3.18 11.74 13.05
N PRO A 178 4.39 12.27 12.83
CA PRO A 178 4.55 13.70 12.64
C PRO A 178 3.82 14.16 11.36
N PRO A 179 3.58 15.48 11.20
CA PRO A 179 2.98 16.01 10.00
C PRO A 179 3.71 15.57 8.72
N SER A 180 2.97 15.37 7.63
CA SER A 180 3.49 14.84 6.36
C SER A 180 4.65 15.64 5.78
N TRP A 181 4.68 16.97 5.97
CA TRP A 181 5.82 17.79 5.52
C TRP A 181 7.13 17.41 6.22
N LEU A 182 7.07 17.03 7.51
CA LEU A 182 8.25 16.63 8.28
C LEU A 182 8.70 15.22 7.87
N LEU A 183 7.75 14.30 7.67
CA LEU A 183 8.05 12.97 7.14
C LEU A 183 8.71 13.06 5.76
N ARG A 184 8.21 13.91 4.87
CA ARG A 184 8.80 14.18 3.55
C ARG A 184 10.17 14.85 3.65
N ALA A 185 10.39 15.76 4.60
CA ALA A 185 11.71 16.34 4.82
C ALA A 185 12.73 15.29 5.30
N VAL A 186 12.34 14.41 6.22
CA VAL A 186 13.15 13.26 6.66
C VAL A 186 13.43 12.32 5.50
N ALA A 187 12.43 12.05 4.66
CA ALA A 187 12.55 11.22 3.47
C ALA A 187 13.56 11.78 2.45
N ARG A 188 13.45 13.07 2.11
CA ARG A 188 14.41 13.78 1.25
C ARG A 188 15.82 13.77 1.84
N ARG A 189 15.96 13.94 3.16
CA ARG A 189 17.28 13.90 3.83
C ARG A 189 17.88 12.49 3.82
N ALA A 190 17.09 11.47 4.15
CA ALA A 190 17.53 10.08 4.20
C ALA A 190 17.93 9.54 2.81
N SER A 191 17.20 9.95 1.77
CA SER A 191 17.49 9.62 0.37
C SER A 191 18.60 10.46 -0.25
N ARG A 192 19.24 11.38 0.50
CA ARG A 192 20.22 12.35 -0.01
C ARG A 192 19.69 13.15 -1.21
N GLY A 193 18.41 13.50 -1.20
CA GLY A 193 17.74 14.27 -2.25
C GLY A 193 17.34 13.47 -3.49
N LYS A 194 17.53 12.15 -3.50
CA LYS A 194 17.15 11.29 -4.64
C LYS A 194 15.68 10.85 -4.61
N ALA A 195 14.96 11.15 -3.54
CA ALA A 195 13.53 10.87 -3.46
C ALA A 195 12.74 11.80 -4.39
N GLU A 196 12.16 11.24 -5.45
CA GLU A 196 11.18 11.94 -6.28
C GLU A 196 9.84 11.97 -5.57
N LEU A 197 9.62 13.02 -4.77
CA LEU A 197 8.37 13.25 -4.04
C LEU A 197 7.63 14.42 -4.68
N SER A 198 6.35 14.23 -4.95
CA SER A 198 5.44 15.24 -5.48
C SER A 198 5.31 16.45 -4.55
N ASP A 199 5.28 17.66 -5.12
CA ASP A 199 5.00 18.86 -4.33
C ASP A 199 3.53 18.94 -3.88
N ARG A 200 2.66 18.10 -4.45
CA ARG A 200 1.26 17.97 -4.04
C ARG A 200 1.08 17.27 -2.69
N GLY A 201 2.14 16.72 -2.11
CA GLY A 201 2.05 15.93 -0.88
C GLY A 201 1.56 14.50 -1.11
N ALA A 202 1.24 13.78 -0.03
CA ALA A 202 0.80 12.39 -0.13
C ALA A 202 -0.66 12.33 -0.59
N GLY A 203 -0.94 11.58 -1.65
CA GLY A 203 -2.27 11.45 -2.22
C GLY A 203 -2.25 10.50 -3.40
N PHE A 204 -3.41 10.26 -3.99
CA PHE A 204 -3.51 9.45 -5.19
C PHE A 204 -4.69 9.85 -6.07
N THR A 205 -4.56 9.49 -7.34
CA THR A 205 -5.62 9.49 -8.33
C THR A 205 -6.13 8.06 -8.47
N LEU A 206 -7.42 7.85 -8.25
CA LEU A 206 -8.07 6.56 -8.50
C LEU A 206 -8.27 6.40 -10.01
N LEU A 207 -7.74 5.31 -10.57
CA LEU A 207 -7.76 5.03 -12.00
C LEU A 207 -8.95 4.16 -12.39
N TYR A 208 -9.35 3.25 -11.50
CA TYR A 208 -10.41 2.29 -11.75
C TYR A 208 -11.06 1.86 -10.44
N LEU A 209 -12.37 1.70 -10.45
CA LEU A 209 -13.14 1.11 -9.36
C LEU A 209 -14.36 0.38 -9.88
N ASP A 210 -14.44 -0.90 -9.62
CA ASP A 210 -15.69 -1.68 -9.70
C ASP A 210 -16.01 -2.30 -8.32
N ASP A 211 -16.83 -3.35 -8.31
CA ASP A 211 -17.25 -4.01 -7.08
C ASP A 211 -16.13 -4.87 -6.47
N ASP A 212 -15.17 -5.34 -7.25
CA ASP A 212 -14.16 -6.32 -6.83
C ASP A 212 -12.73 -5.83 -6.95
N LEU A 213 -12.47 -4.79 -7.73
CA LEU A 213 -11.16 -4.32 -8.12
C LEU A 213 -11.09 -2.80 -8.00
N ARG A 214 -9.95 -2.32 -7.50
CA ARG A 214 -9.59 -0.92 -7.60
C ARG A 214 -8.13 -0.75 -7.97
N MET A 215 -7.85 0.34 -8.67
CA MET A 215 -6.51 0.71 -9.07
C MET A 215 -6.28 2.19 -8.78
N HIS A 216 -5.08 2.54 -8.34
CA HIS A 216 -4.71 3.94 -8.15
C HIS A 216 -3.25 4.19 -8.46
N ARG A 217 -2.96 5.45 -8.79
CA ARG A 217 -1.62 5.99 -8.92
C ARG A 217 -1.41 7.07 -7.87
N THR A 218 -0.39 6.92 -7.04
CA THR A 218 -0.04 7.95 -6.06
C THR A 218 0.44 9.22 -6.77
N PHE A 219 0.38 10.36 -6.09
CA PHE A 219 0.96 11.60 -6.64
C PHE A 219 2.47 11.50 -6.86
N ASP A 220 3.13 10.57 -6.16
CA ASP A 220 4.55 10.25 -6.33
C ASP A 220 4.78 9.23 -7.48
N GLY A 221 3.72 8.75 -8.14
CA GLY A 221 3.79 7.96 -9.37
C GLY A 221 3.70 6.45 -9.19
N GLN A 222 3.52 5.96 -7.97
CA GLN A 222 3.44 4.52 -7.68
C GLN A 222 2.05 3.96 -7.99
N TYR A 223 2.01 2.80 -8.63
CA TYR A 223 0.77 2.11 -8.99
C TYR A 223 0.41 1.06 -7.95
N PHE A 224 -0.89 0.89 -7.73
CA PHE A 224 -1.44 -0.09 -6.81
C PHE A 224 -2.67 -0.75 -7.43
N VAL A 225 -2.74 -2.09 -7.34
CA VAL A 225 -3.90 -2.89 -7.71
C VAL A 225 -4.37 -3.64 -6.47
N GLN A 226 -5.65 -3.52 -6.17
CA GLN A 226 -6.22 -4.13 -4.97
C GLN A 226 -7.57 -4.77 -5.27
N GLN A 227 -7.81 -5.91 -4.64
CA GLN A 227 -9.04 -6.68 -4.79
C GLN A 227 -9.86 -6.62 -3.51
N ARG A 228 -11.17 -6.47 -3.64
CA ARG A 228 -12.08 -6.52 -2.51
C ARG A 228 -12.02 -7.91 -1.88
N THR A 229 -12.08 -7.94 -0.56
CA THR A 229 -12.18 -9.17 0.21
C THR A 229 -13.57 -9.24 0.85
N SER A 230 -14.21 -10.40 0.73
CA SER A 230 -15.52 -10.69 1.34
C SER A 230 -15.45 -10.77 2.87
N SER A 231 -14.26 -10.85 3.44
CA SER A 231 -14.02 -10.77 4.88
C SER A 231 -13.99 -9.31 5.35
N GLY A 232 -15.15 -8.77 5.72
CA GLY A 232 -15.20 -7.75 6.77
C GLY A 232 -14.57 -8.31 8.06
N PRO A 233 -14.04 -7.46 8.95
CA PRO A 233 -13.40 -7.94 10.18
C PRO A 233 -14.41 -8.76 10.99
N GLN A 234 -14.05 -10.01 11.30
CA GLN A 234 -14.62 -10.76 12.43
C GLN A 234 -14.16 -10.15 13.75
#